data_AF-A0A955KJB5-F1
#
_entry.id   AF-A0A955KJB5-F1
#
_cell.length_a   1.000
_cell.length_b   1.000
_cell.length_c   1.000
_cell.angle_alpha   90.00
_cell.angle_beta   90.00
_cell.angle_gamma   90.00
#
_symmetry.space_group_name_H-M   'P 1'
#
loop_
_entity.id
_entity.type
_entity.pdbx_description
1 polymer ?
#
loop_
_entity_poly.entity_id
_entity_poly.type
_entity_poly.pdbx_seq_one_letter_code
_entity_poly.pdbx_strand_id
1 'polypeptide(L)'
;MMINLKKRLTNEVRFNLLLYISLMGLLASLILTVSAWSTTRTFPLSPIFSQFTLSPLLHNVLFVVTIIGLVISLIITQYRRLTLGISLISLTVLIFTDITRLQPWVLHYSAVLALFSFLIPKRYFSIPYVLDAARLIVGGIYFWAGVQKLNAR
;
A
#
# COMPACT_ATOMS: atom_id res chain seq x y z
N MET A 1 -10.80 27.44 23.51
CA MET A 1 -10.56 27.62 22.06
C MET A 1 -9.15 27.18 21.62
N MET A 2 -8.07 27.61 22.29
CA MET A 2 -6.67 27.26 21.95
C MET A 2 -6.34 25.76 21.95
N ILE A 3 -6.88 24.97 22.88
CA ILE A 3 -6.58 23.53 23.01
C ILE A 3 -7.08 22.73 21.78
N ASN A 4 -8.27 23.06 21.27
CA ASN A 4 -8.84 22.40 20.09
C ASN A 4 -8.05 22.72 18.82
N LEU A 5 -7.50 23.93 18.71
CA LEU A 5 -6.68 24.34 17.58
C LEU A 5 -5.36 23.54 17.52
N LYS A 6 -4.68 23.41 18.67
CA LYS A 6 -3.43 22.64 18.78
C LYS A 6 -3.65 21.17 18.43
N LYS A 7 -4.72 20.55 18.96
CA LYS A 7 -5.08 19.16 18.67
C LYS A 7 -5.36 18.93 17.19
N ARG A 8 -6.06 19.87 16.54
CA ARG A 8 -6.34 19.80 15.10
C ARG A 8 -5.05 19.87 14.28
N LEU A 9 -4.19 20.86 14.55
CA LEU A 9 -2.88 21.01 13.88
C LEU A 9 -2.01 19.75 14.01
N THR A 10 -1.98 19.12 15.19
CA THR A 10 -1.21 17.88 15.40
C THR A 10 -1.77 16.71 14.57
N ASN A 11 -3.10 16.61 14.42
CA ASN A 11 -3.72 15.55 13.64
C ASN A 11 -3.48 15.72 12.13
N GLU A 12 -3.52 16.95 11.62
CA GLU A 12 -3.18 17.26 10.22
C GLU A 12 -1.75 16.83 9.87
N VAL A 13 -0.79 17.16 10.75
CA VAL A 13 0.62 16.77 10.56
C VAL A 13 0.76 15.24 10.56
N ARG A 14 0.14 14.56 11.53
CA ARG A 14 0.16 13.09 11.61
C ARG A 14 -0.46 12.42 10.38
N PHE A 15 -1.57 12.96 9.89
CA PHE A 15 -2.26 12.47 8.71
C PHE A 15 -1.38 12.57 7.46
N ASN A 16 -0.75 13.74 7.25
CA ASN A 16 0.15 13.93 6.12
C ASN A 16 1.41 13.07 6.23
N LEU A 17 2.02 12.98 7.42
CA LEU A 17 3.18 12.10 7.65
C LEU A 17 2.85 10.64 7.36
N LEU A 18 1.70 10.14 7.86
CA LEU A 18 1.27 8.76 7.60
C LEU A 18 1.17 8.48 6.11
N LEU A 19 0.56 9.38 5.35
CA LEU A 19 0.44 9.27 3.91
C LEU A 19 1.82 9.27 3.23
N TYR A 20 2.64 10.30 3.46
CA TYR A 20 3.90 10.47 2.75
C TYR A 20 4.92 9.39 3.10
N ILE A 21 5.04 9.02 4.38
CA ILE A 21 5.93 7.93 4.81
C ILE A 21 5.50 6.61 4.17
N SER A 22 4.20 6.31 4.13
CA SER A 22 3.71 5.07 3.52
C SER A 22 3.92 5.05 2.02
N LEU A 23 3.70 6.18 1.35
CA LEU A 23 3.88 6.31 -0.09
C LEU A 23 5.35 6.19 -0.47
N MET A 24 6.23 6.96 0.19
CA MET A 24 7.67 6.89 -0.05
C MET A 24 8.24 5.53 0.34
N GLY A 25 7.79 4.94 1.44
CA GLY A 25 8.20 3.61 1.90
C GLY A 25 7.85 2.52 0.88
N LEU A 26 6.62 2.52 0.36
CA LEU A 26 6.21 1.58 -0.68
C LEU A 26 7.00 1.79 -1.97
N LEU A 27 7.11 3.05 -2.42
CA LEU A 27 7.83 3.40 -3.65
C LEU A 27 9.31 3.00 -3.57
N ALA A 28 10.00 3.35 -2.49
CA ALA A 28 11.40 2.99 -2.27
C ALA A 28 11.57 1.47 -2.22
N SER A 29 10.69 0.74 -1.52
CA SER A 29 10.76 -0.71 -1.42
C SER A 29 10.57 -1.38 -2.78
N LEU A 30 9.63 -0.92 -3.62
CA LEU A 30 9.42 -1.42 -4.98
C LEU A 30 10.65 -1.16 -5.87
N ILE A 31 11.24 0.04 -5.79
CA ILE A 31 12.43 0.41 -6.57
C ILE A 31 13.65 -0.43 -6.15
N LEU A 32 13.85 -0.62 -4.84
CA LEU A 32 14.96 -1.44 -4.32
C LEU A 32 14.80 -2.92 -4.65
N THR A 33 13.57 -3.38 -4.93
CA THR A 33 13.26 -4.79 -5.19
C THR A 33 12.81 -5.06 -6.63
N VAL A 34 13.12 -4.18 -7.60
CA VAL A 34 12.67 -4.31 -9.01
C VAL A 34 12.90 -5.70 -9.60
N SER A 35 14.00 -6.37 -9.25
CA SER A 35 14.29 -7.74 -9.70
C SER A 35 13.23 -8.77 -9.26
N ALA A 36 12.62 -8.61 -8.09
CA ALA A 36 11.53 -9.45 -7.60
C ALA A 36 10.20 -9.20 -8.33
N TRP A 37 10.04 -7.99 -8.87
CA TRP A 37 8.86 -7.58 -9.63
C TRP A 37 8.99 -7.85 -11.13
N SER A 38 10.21 -8.11 -11.64
CA SER A 38 10.44 -8.46 -13.04
C SER A 38 9.93 -9.87 -13.39
N THR A 39 9.65 -10.08 -14.68
CA THR A 39 9.43 -11.41 -15.27
C THR A 39 10.74 -12.14 -15.58
N THR A 40 11.87 -11.42 -15.63
CA THR A 40 13.20 -11.99 -15.88
C THR A 40 13.88 -12.35 -14.56
N ARG A 41 13.80 -13.62 -14.16
CA ARG A 41 14.27 -14.07 -12.85
C ARG A 41 14.68 -15.54 -12.89
N THR A 42 15.46 -15.93 -11.89
CA THR A 42 16.09 -17.26 -11.79
C THR A 42 15.13 -18.37 -11.33
N PHE A 43 13.95 -18.02 -10.80
CA PHE A 43 12.97 -18.96 -10.28
C PHE A 43 11.57 -18.72 -10.89
N PRO A 44 10.75 -19.78 -11.05
CA PRO A 44 9.46 -19.67 -11.71
C PRO A 44 8.44 -18.80 -10.94
N LEU A 45 7.44 -18.29 -11.65
CA LEU A 45 6.25 -17.66 -11.04
C LEU A 45 5.41 -18.70 -10.30
N SER A 46 5.04 -18.37 -9.06
CA SER A 46 4.16 -19.19 -8.22
C SER A 46 2.87 -18.42 -7.97
N PRO A 47 1.93 -18.41 -8.93
CA PRO A 47 0.70 -17.64 -8.80
C PRO A 47 -0.14 -18.16 -7.64
N ILE A 48 -0.93 -17.27 -7.04
CA ILE A 48 -1.81 -17.62 -5.91
C ILE A 48 -2.91 -18.59 -6.39
N PHE A 49 -3.39 -18.39 -7.62
CA PHE A 49 -4.29 -19.32 -8.30
C PHE A 49 -3.58 -19.91 -9.51
N SER A 50 -3.60 -21.23 -9.66
CA SER A 50 -2.83 -21.93 -10.70
C SER A 50 -3.15 -21.47 -12.13
N GLN A 51 -4.39 -21.06 -12.41
CA GLN A 51 -4.78 -20.56 -13.74
C GLN A 51 -4.51 -19.06 -13.95
N PHE A 52 -4.05 -18.33 -12.93
CA PHE A 52 -3.86 -16.88 -13.02
C PHE A 52 -2.48 -16.56 -13.59
N THR A 53 -2.43 -16.33 -14.90
CA THR A 53 -1.20 -15.95 -15.61
C THR A 53 -1.38 -14.63 -16.35
N LEU A 54 -0.32 -13.82 -16.40
CA LEU A 54 -0.27 -12.59 -17.19
C LEU A 54 0.79 -12.73 -18.28
N SER A 55 0.55 -12.08 -19.42
CA SER A 55 1.60 -11.94 -20.43
C SER A 55 2.74 -11.06 -19.88
N PRO A 56 4.00 -11.29 -20.29
CA PRO A 56 5.12 -10.48 -19.80
C PRO A 56 4.95 -8.98 -20.05
N LEU A 57 4.31 -8.61 -21.18
CA LEU A 57 4.00 -7.22 -21.49
C LEU A 57 3.03 -6.61 -20.47
N LEU A 58 1.90 -7.27 -20.20
CA LEU A 58 0.91 -6.78 -19.24
C LEU A 58 1.50 -6.66 -17.83
N HIS A 59 2.35 -7.61 -17.45
CA HIS A 59 3.06 -7.59 -16.18
C HIS A 59 3.93 -6.34 -16.04
N ASN A 60 4.77 -6.06 -17.04
CA ASN A 60 5.65 -4.88 -17.04
C ASN A 60 4.83 -3.58 -17.05
N VAL A 61 3.75 -3.53 -17.83
CA VAL A 61 2.83 -2.39 -17.86
C VAL A 61 2.23 -2.14 -16.48
N LEU A 62 1.70 -3.16 -15.81
CA LEU A 62 1.13 -3.02 -14.47
C LEU A 62 2.16 -2.54 -13.43
N PHE A 63 3.41 -3.01 -13.54
CA PHE A 63 4.47 -2.56 -12.64
C PHE A 63 4.80 -1.09 -12.87
N VAL A 64 4.95 -0.68 -14.13
CA VAL A 64 5.18 0.73 -14.50
C VAL A 64 4.00 1.61 -14.08
N VAL A 65 2.75 1.18 -14.31
CA VAL A 65 1.53 1.88 -13.86
C VAL A 65 1.53 2.03 -12.34
N THR A 66 1.94 0.99 -11.60
CA THR A 66 2.07 1.06 -10.14
C THR A 66 3.03 2.17 -9.73
N ILE A 67 4.26 2.17 -10.27
CA ILE A 67 5.30 3.15 -9.94
C ILE A 67 4.88 4.57 -10.34
N ILE A 68 4.44 4.76 -11.59
CA ILE A 68 4.03 6.08 -12.08
C ILE A 68 2.84 6.61 -11.27
N GLY A 69 1.84 5.78 -10.98
CA GLY A 69 0.69 6.20 -10.19
C GLY A 69 1.07 6.59 -8.75
N LEU A 70 2.07 5.93 -8.14
CA LEU A 70 2.59 6.33 -6.83
C LEU A 70 3.32 7.68 -6.91
N VAL A 71 4.18 7.88 -7.92
CA VAL A 71 4.89 9.15 -8.14
C VAL A 71 3.89 10.30 -8.40
N ILE A 72 2.89 10.09 -9.26
CA ILE A 72 1.84 11.08 -9.50
C ILE A 72 1.07 11.38 -8.21
N SER A 73 0.78 10.38 -7.40
CA SER A 73 0.09 10.57 -6.11
C SER A 73 0.89 11.43 -5.12
N LEU A 74 2.22 11.38 -5.21
CA LEU A 74 3.12 12.19 -4.39
C LEU A 74 3.07 13.66 -4.80
N ILE A 75 3.13 13.93 -6.11
CA ILE A 75 3.30 15.28 -6.67
C ILE A 75 1.94 15.97 -6.89
N ILE A 76 0.97 15.27 -7.50
CA ILE A 76 -0.29 15.84 -7.97
C ILE A 76 -1.41 15.48 -6.98
N THR A 77 -1.61 16.35 -6.00
CA THR A 77 -2.54 16.13 -4.87
C THR A 77 -4.01 16.03 -5.31
N GLN A 78 -4.39 16.70 -6.41
CA GLN A 78 -5.76 16.70 -6.95
C GLN A 78 -6.24 15.31 -7.38
N TYR A 79 -5.38 14.52 -8.02
CA TYR A 79 -5.73 13.19 -8.55
C TYR A 79 -5.28 12.04 -7.63
N ARG A 80 -4.61 12.36 -6.53
CA ARG A 80 -4.01 11.40 -5.59
C ARG A 80 -4.91 10.22 -5.25
N ARG A 81 -6.17 10.46 -4.91
CA ARG A 81 -7.11 9.39 -4.52
C ARG A 81 -7.31 8.35 -5.63
N LEU A 82 -7.45 8.83 -6.86
CA LEU A 82 -7.62 8.02 -8.06
C LEU A 82 -6.32 7.28 -8.41
N THR A 83 -5.21 8.00 -8.45
CA THR A 83 -3.91 7.45 -8.85
C THR A 83 -3.40 6.42 -7.84
N LEU A 84 -3.60 6.64 -6.53
CA LEU A 84 -3.36 5.62 -5.51
C LEU A 84 -4.22 4.37 -5.75
N GLY A 85 -5.49 4.55 -6.13
CA GLY A 85 -6.40 3.44 -6.36
C GLY A 85 -5.93 2.57 -7.52
N ILE A 86 -5.59 3.21 -8.64
CA ILE A 86 -5.04 2.54 -9.83
C ILE A 86 -3.74 1.81 -9.49
N SER A 87 -2.82 2.46 -8.76
CA SER A 87 -1.57 1.83 -8.33
C SER A 87 -1.79 0.61 -7.45
N LEU A 88 -2.67 0.72 -6.44
CA LEU A 88 -2.93 -0.38 -5.50
C LEU A 88 -3.66 -1.55 -6.17
N ILE A 89 -4.59 -1.28 -7.09
CA ILE A 89 -5.25 -2.33 -7.87
C ILE A 89 -4.22 -3.04 -8.78
N SER A 90 -3.39 -2.27 -9.48
CA SER A 90 -2.33 -2.82 -10.34
C SER A 90 -1.34 -3.69 -9.55
N LEU A 91 -0.92 -3.20 -8.38
CA LEU A 91 -0.08 -3.94 -7.45
C LEU A 91 -0.75 -5.22 -6.96
N THR A 92 -2.04 -5.17 -6.65
CA THR A 92 -2.81 -6.34 -6.21
C THR A 92 -2.88 -7.41 -7.30
N VAL A 93 -3.11 -7.00 -8.55
CA VAL A 93 -3.08 -7.91 -9.71
C VAL A 93 -1.70 -8.56 -9.87
N LEU A 94 -0.62 -7.80 -9.68
CA LEU A 94 0.75 -8.35 -9.70
C LEU A 94 1.04 -9.31 -8.55
N ILE A 95 0.41 -9.12 -7.38
CA ILE A 95 0.55 -10.04 -6.26
C ILE A 95 -0.12 -11.39 -6.58
N PHE A 96 -1.26 -11.39 -7.26
CA PHE A 96 -1.93 -12.65 -7.63
C PHE A 96 -1.11 -13.53 -8.58
N THR A 97 -0.18 -12.95 -9.37
CA THR A 97 0.72 -13.74 -10.22
C THR A 97 1.89 -14.36 -9.48
N ASP A 98 2.15 -13.98 -8.22
CA ASP A 98 3.24 -14.53 -7.44
C ASP A 98 3.08 -14.33 -5.94
N ILE A 99 2.88 -15.43 -5.22
CA ILE A 99 2.74 -15.44 -3.76
C ILE A 99 3.95 -14.86 -3.02
N THR A 100 5.15 -14.91 -3.60
CA THR A 100 6.38 -14.37 -2.98
C THR A 100 6.37 -12.83 -2.88
N ARG A 101 5.42 -12.17 -3.55
CA ARG A 101 5.19 -10.71 -3.48
C ARG A 101 4.34 -10.28 -2.30
N LEU A 102 3.71 -11.21 -1.57
CA LEU A 102 3.00 -10.94 -0.31
C LEU A 102 3.98 -10.69 0.85
N GLN A 103 4.93 -9.79 0.64
CA GLN A 103 5.89 -9.42 1.66
C GLN A 103 5.23 -8.50 2.70
N PRO A 104 5.67 -8.54 3.98
CA PRO A 104 5.02 -7.78 5.05
C PRO A 104 4.91 -6.27 4.76
N TRP A 105 5.93 -5.68 4.13
CA TRP A 105 5.93 -4.25 3.79
C TRP A 105 4.92 -3.91 2.69
N VAL A 106 4.71 -4.80 1.72
CA VAL A 106 3.71 -4.61 0.65
C VAL A 106 2.34 -4.52 1.29
N LEU A 107 2.00 -5.47 2.16
CA LEU A 107 0.73 -5.49 2.88
C LEU A 107 0.55 -4.26 3.77
N HIS A 108 1.58 -3.91 4.55
CA HIS A 108 1.50 -2.79 5.49
C HIS A 108 1.25 -1.47 4.78
N TYR A 109 2.13 -1.09 3.85
CA TYR A 109 2.00 0.20 3.19
C TYR A 109 0.77 0.26 2.27
N SER A 110 0.45 -0.82 1.57
CA SER A 110 -0.75 -0.87 0.71
C SER A 110 -2.04 -0.73 1.52
N ALA A 111 -2.14 -1.39 2.68
CA ALA A 111 -3.30 -1.29 3.55
C ALA A 111 -3.49 0.14 4.09
N VAL A 112 -2.41 0.79 4.53
CA VAL A 112 -2.46 2.19 4.98
C VAL A 112 -2.85 3.11 3.83
N LEU A 113 -2.24 2.96 2.64
CA LEU A 113 -2.55 3.79 1.47
C LEU A 113 -3.97 3.56 0.94
N ALA A 114 -4.55 2.37 1.11
CA ALA A 114 -5.92 2.08 0.73
C ALA A 114 -6.93 2.97 1.49
N LEU A 115 -6.63 3.38 2.72
CA LEU A 115 -7.43 4.35 3.49
C LEU A 115 -7.56 5.69 2.77
N PHE A 116 -6.49 6.13 2.10
CA PHE A 116 -6.42 7.39 1.36
C PHE A 116 -7.00 7.28 -0.07
N SER A 117 -7.29 6.06 -0.54
CA SER A 117 -7.80 5.82 -1.89
C SER A 117 -9.28 5.43 -1.91
N PHE A 118 -9.63 4.22 -1.49
CA PHE A 118 -10.98 3.68 -1.69
C PHE A 118 -11.62 3.09 -0.43
N LEU A 119 -10.84 2.75 0.62
CA LEU A 119 -11.37 2.06 1.79
C LEU A 119 -12.33 2.94 2.61
N ILE A 120 -12.07 4.26 2.67
CA ILE A 120 -12.95 5.21 3.35
C ILE A 120 -13.71 6.02 2.29
N PRO A 121 -15.05 5.87 2.17
CA PRO A 121 -15.88 6.64 1.25
C PRO A 121 -15.69 8.15 1.46
N LYS A 122 -15.71 8.96 0.37
CA LYS A 122 -15.54 10.42 0.45
C LYS A 122 -16.45 11.08 1.50
N ARG A 123 -17.70 10.60 1.62
CA ARG A 123 -18.69 11.09 2.60
C ARG A 123 -18.27 10.94 4.08
N TYR A 124 -17.41 9.96 4.39
CA TYR A 124 -16.94 9.67 5.75
C TYR A 124 -15.45 10.00 5.91
N PHE A 125 -14.84 10.64 4.92
CA PHE A 125 -13.42 10.93 4.95
C PHE A 125 -13.13 12.07 5.93
N SER A 126 -12.76 11.70 7.16
CA SER A 126 -12.31 12.61 8.20
C SER A 126 -10.95 12.17 8.74
N ILE A 127 -10.11 13.14 9.11
CA ILE A 127 -8.76 12.85 9.61
C ILE A 127 -8.78 11.96 10.87
N PRO A 128 -9.62 12.21 11.89
CA PRO A 128 -9.72 11.31 13.03
C PRO A 128 -10.03 9.87 12.63
N TYR A 129 -11.01 9.66 11.74
CA TYR A 129 -11.40 8.32 11.29
C TYR A 129 -10.29 7.60 10.52
N VAL A 130 -9.57 8.32 9.65
CA VAL A 130 -8.42 7.75 8.93
C VAL A 130 -7.32 7.34 9.91
N LEU A 131 -7.02 8.18 10.91
CA LEU A 131 -6.00 7.86 11.91
C LEU A 131 -6.42 6.70 12.82
N ASP A 132 -7.70 6.59 13.18
CA ASP A 132 -8.24 5.46 13.96
C ASP A 132 -8.18 4.16 13.15
N ALA A 133 -8.61 4.19 11.89
CA ALA A 133 -8.49 3.03 10.99
C ALA A 133 -7.02 2.61 10.81
N ALA A 134 -6.10 3.56 10.67
CA ALA A 134 -4.68 3.26 10.57
C ALA A 134 -4.13 2.58 11.84
N ARG A 135 -4.57 2.99 13.03
CA ARG A 135 -4.22 2.33 14.29
C ARG A 135 -4.70 0.88 14.32
N LEU A 136 -5.91 0.61 13.83
CA LEU A 136 -6.44 -0.75 13.72
C LEU A 136 -5.63 -1.60 12.74
N ILE A 137 -5.25 -1.07 11.57
CA ILE A 137 -4.41 -1.77 10.60
C ILE A 137 -3.06 -2.14 11.23
N VAL A 138 -2.36 -1.15 11.80
CA VAL A 138 -1.05 -1.36 12.41
C VAL A 138 -1.16 -2.34 13.59
N GLY A 139 -2.12 -2.11 14.49
CA GLY A 139 -2.37 -2.99 15.63
C GLY A 139 -2.68 -4.43 15.21
N GLY A 140 -3.51 -4.62 14.18
CA GLY A 140 -3.84 -5.93 13.63
C GLY A 140 -2.63 -6.66 13.05
N ILE A 141 -1.77 -5.97 12.30
CA ILE A 141 -0.53 -6.55 11.74
C ILE A 141 0.39 -7.01 12.87
N TYR A 142 0.63 -6.17 13.88
CA TYR A 142 1.49 -6.54 15.02
C TYR A 142 0.87 -7.64 15.89
N PHE A 143 -0.45 -7.61 16.09
CA PHE A 143 -1.16 -8.66 16.80
C PHE A 143 -0.99 -10.00 16.10
N TRP A 144 -1.26 -10.07 14.80
CA TRP A 144 -1.08 -11.30 14.02
C TRP A 144 0.36 -11.79 13.99
N ALA A 145 1.32 -10.88 13.82
CA ALA A 145 2.75 -11.22 13.89
C ALA A 145 3.13 -11.78 15.27
N GLY A 146 2.53 -11.26 16.35
CA GLY A 146 2.69 -11.81 17.71
C GLY A 146 2.10 -13.21 17.84
N VAL A 147 0.87 -13.43 17.37
CA VAL A 147 0.21 -14.74 17.37
C VAL A 147 1.05 -15.78 16.62
N GLN A 148 1.61 -15.43 15.47
CA GLN A 148 2.48 -16.33 14.70
C GLN A 148 3.75 -16.71 15.46
N LYS A 149 4.32 -15.80 16.27
CA LYS A 149 5.49 -16.09 17.12
C LYS A 149 5.17 -16.98 18.32
N LEU A 150 3.92 -16.97 18.79
CA LEU A 150 3.46 -17.85 19.86
C LEU A 150 3.19 -19.27 19.36
N ASN A 151 3.03 -19.45 18.04
CA ASN A 151 2.94 -20.76 17.44
C ASN A 151 4.35 -21.39 17.42
N ALA A 152 4.72 -22.02 18.53
CA ALA A 152 6.04 -22.62 18.77
C ALA A 152 6.28 -23.94 18.00
N ARG A 153 5.59 -24.13 16.87
CA ARG A 153 5.74 -25.29 15.99
C ARG A 153 6.39 -24.88 14.68
#